data_AF-A0A536XCP1-F1
#
_entry.id   AF-A0A536XCP1-F1
#
_cell.length_a   1.000
_cell.length_b   1.000
_cell.length_c   1.000
_cell.angle_alpha   90.00
_cell.angle_beta   90.00
_cell.angle_gamma   90.00
#
_symmetry.space_group_name_H-M   'P 1'
#
loop_
_entity.id
_entity.type
_entity.pdbx_description
1 polymer ?
#
loop_
_entity_poly.entity_id
_entity_poly.type
_entity_poly.pdbx_seq_one_letter_code
_entity_poly.pdbx_strand_id
1 'polypeptide(L)' 'MLELARELIARRSQTPDDAGCQEILSARLRPLGFRCETL' A
#
# COMPACT_ATOMS: atom_id res chain seq x y z
N MET A 1 12.01 5.07 5.86
CA MET A 1 11.34 5.71 4.71
C MET A 1 11.66 5.02 3.39
N LEU A 2 12.93 4.68 3.10
CA LEU A 2 13.32 4.02 1.84
C LEU A 2 12.68 2.63 1.63
N GLU A 3 12.53 1.83 2.68
CA GLU A 3 12.00 0.45 2.55
C GLU A 3 10.59 0.39 1.99
N LEU A 4 9.65 1.21 2.48
CA LEU A 4 8.28 1.23 1.97
C LEU A 4 8.24 1.62 0.50
N ALA A 5 9.02 2.62 0.11
CA ALA A 5 9.11 3.04 -1.29
C ALA A 5 9.65 1.90 -2.17
N ARG A 6 10.70 1.20 -1.73
CA ARG A 6 11.25 0.03 -2.44
C ARG A 6 10.24 -1.10 -2.56
N GLU A 7 9.51 -1.37 -1.48
CA GLU A 7 8.47 -2.41 -1.44
C GLU A 7 7.36 -2.13 -2.46
N LEU A 8 6.90 -0.87 -2.54
CA LEU A 8 5.85 -0.48 -3.48
C LEU A 8 6.35 -0.47 -4.92
N ILE A 9 7.54 0.06 -5.19
CA ILE A 9 8.14 0.10 -6.54
C ILE A 9 8.40 -1.31 -7.09
N ALA A 10 8.72 -2.28 -6.24
CA ALA A 10 8.95 -3.66 -6.66
C ALA A 10 7.67 -4.38 -7.12
N ARG A 11 6.48 -3.82 -6.86
CA ARG A 11 5.20 -4.45 -7.24
C ARG A 11 4.81 -4.10 -8.65
N ARG A 12 4.28 -5.08 -9.38
CA ARG A 12 3.73 -4.90 -10.73
C ARG A 12 2.30 -4.36 -10.68
N SER A 13 2.08 -3.21 -10.04
CA SER A 13 0.78 -2.54 -9.96
C SER A 13 0.49 -1.79 -11.27
N GLN A 14 -0.01 -2.51 -12.28
CA GLN A 14 -0.41 -1.94 -13.56
C GLN A 14 -1.92 -1.76 -13.56
N THR A 15 -2.41 -0.54 -13.80
CA THR A 15 -3.84 -0.24 -13.81
C THR A 15 -4.63 -1.23 -14.69
N PRO A 16 -5.71 -1.85 -14.18
CA PRO A 16 -6.39 -1.57 -12.90
C PRO A 16 -5.86 -2.37 -11.69
N ASP A 17 -4.85 -3.23 -11.86
CA ASP A 17 -4.29 -4.06 -10.79
C ASP A 17 -3.43 -3.24 -9.81
N ASP A 18 -3.79 -3.31 -8.54
CA ASP A 18 -3.09 -2.65 -7.43
C ASP A 18 -1.87 -3.45 -6.95
N ALA A 19 -1.78 -4.74 -7.29
CA ALA A 19 -0.74 -5.66 -6.81
C ALA A 19 -0.53 -5.64 -5.28
N GLY A 20 -1.58 -5.30 -4.53
CA GLY A 20 -1.61 -5.27 -3.06
C GLY A 20 -1.01 -4.01 -2.43
N CYS A 21 -0.74 -2.95 -3.19
CA CYS A 21 -0.23 -1.65 -2.70
C CYS A 21 -1.12 -1.04 -1.60
N GLN A 22 -2.44 -1.09 -1.77
CA GLN A 22 -3.43 -0.59 -0.80
C GLN A 22 -3.38 -1.36 0.51
N GLU A 23 -3.22 -2.69 0.48
CA GLU A 23 -3.09 -3.50 1.69
C GLU A 23 -1.86 -3.09 2.53
N ILE A 24 -0.69 -2.87 1.92
CA ILE A 24 0.53 -2.48 2.67
C ILE A 24 0.35 -1.11 3.31
N LEU A 25 -0.22 -0.17 2.56
CA LEU A 25 -0.48 1.16 3.07
C LEU A 25 -1.48 1.10 4.23
N SER A 26 -2.59 0.36 4.07
CA SER A 26 -3.60 0.21 5.11
C SER A 26 -3.06 -0.48 6.36
N ALA A 27 -2.21 -1.51 6.22
CA ALA A 27 -1.60 -2.21 7.34
C ALA A 27 -0.69 -1.29 8.18
N ARG A 28 -0.05 -0.29 7.55
CA ARG A 28 0.79 0.69 8.22
C ARG A 28 -0.01 1.86 8.81
N LEU A 29 -1.11 2.24 8.17
CA LEU A 29 -1.95 3.37 8.58
C LEU A 29 -2.96 3.01 9.69
N ARG A 30 -3.52 1.80 9.69
CA ARG A 30 -4.49 1.36 10.72
C ARG A 30 -3.95 1.46 12.16
N PRO A 31 -2.71 1.04 12.48
CA PRO A 31 -2.15 1.20 13.82
C PRO A 31 -1.97 2.66 14.25
N LEU A 32 -1.92 3.60 13.29
CA LEU A 32 -1.83 5.03 13.54
C LEU A 32 -3.22 5.69 13.71
N GLY A 33 -4.29 4.89 13.74
CA GLY A 33 -5.67 5.36 13.96
C GLY A 33 -6.41 5.76 12.68
N PHE A 34 -5.84 5.51 11.50
CA PHE A 34 -6.54 5.79 10.24
C PHE A 34 -7.59 4.71 9.92
N ARG A 35 -8.75 5.15 9.45
CA ARG A 35 -9.73 4.30 8.78
C ARG A 35 -9.39 4.29 7.29
N CYS A 36 -9.08 3.10 6.76
CA CYS A 36 -8.77 2.92 5.34
C CYS A 36 -9.97 2.31 4.62
N GLU A 37 -10.31 2.88 3.47
CA GLU A 37 -11.36 2.43 2.55
C GLU A 37 -10.69 2.11 1.21
N THR A 38 -11.13 1.03 0.54
CA THR A 38 -10.58 0.56 -0.74
C THR A 38 -11.58 0.81 -1.86
N LEU A 39 -11.07 1.03 -3.08
CA LEU A 39 -11.86 1.27 -4.30
C LEU A 39 -12.36 -0.03 -4.96
#